data_AF-A0A3D3IAR0-F1
#
_entry.id   AF-A0A3D3IAR0-F1
#
_cell.length_a   1.000
_cell.length_b   1.000
_cell.length_c   1.000
_cell.angle_alpha   90.00
_cell.angle_beta   90.00
_cell.angle_gamma   90.00
#
_symmetry.space_group_name_H-M   'P 1'
#
loop_
_entity.id
_entity.type
_entity.pdbx_description
1 polymer ?
#
loop_
_entity_poly.entity_id
_entity_poly.type
_entity_poly.pdbx_seq_one_letter_code
_entity_poly.pdbx_strand_id
1 'polypeptide(L)'
;MFMVIDTLMTYISANKLRSFWLGFIILLVTGLIMRPTSSCLVTSATPKAIIDLELAFDQPTAIAIKELWSKSDCSNSLALAITGTDAAVLNILLDFPFIVAYTLFLIVLILLSKSSVVVTGKEWITNAFVLLAIAAALLDVIENIFMLIFLKYFEVVSYLFAIPAIIKFAIIFILVGAIIIRFLKKLVIR
;
A
#
# COMPACT_ATOMS: atom_id res chain seq x y z
N MET A 1 -0.96 -15.78 -17.46
CA MET A 1 -0.82 -15.32 -16.06
C MET A 1 -0.03 -16.32 -15.20
N PHE A 2 -0.44 -17.59 -15.13
CA PHE A 2 0.26 -18.62 -14.32
C PHE A 2 1.76 -18.78 -14.65
N MET A 3 2.14 -18.83 -15.93
CA MET A 3 3.54 -18.99 -16.37
C MET A 3 4.49 -17.87 -15.86
N VAL A 4 4.01 -16.63 -15.76
CA VAL A 4 4.81 -15.50 -15.27
C VAL A 4 5.00 -15.60 -13.76
N ILE A 5 3.95 -15.98 -13.04
CA ILE A 5 4.00 -16.20 -11.59
C ILE A 5 4.97 -17.36 -11.29
N ASP A 6 4.92 -18.46 -12.04
CA ASP A 6 5.81 -19.61 -11.85
C ASP A 6 7.28 -19.26 -12.06
N THR A 7 7.57 -18.48 -13.11
CA THR A 7 8.93 -17.98 -13.39
C THR A 7 9.43 -17.08 -12.26
N LEU A 8 8.60 -16.14 -11.82
CA LEU A 8 8.91 -15.22 -10.71
C LEU A 8 9.15 -15.99 -9.41
N MET A 9 8.29 -16.95 -9.09
CA MET A 9 8.42 -17.81 -7.92
C MET A 9 9.71 -18.60 -7.92
N THR A 10 10.08 -19.16 -9.07
CA THR A 10 11.33 -19.92 -9.25
C THR A 10 12.54 -19.02 -9.01
N TYR A 11 12.55 -17.84 -9.62
CA TYR A 11 13.64 -16.87 -9.46
C TYR A 11 13.81 -16.40 -8.01
N ILE A 12 12.72 -15.98 -7.34
CA ILE A 12 12.75 -15.52 -5.95
C ILE A 12 13.19 -16.66 -5.01
N SER A 13 12.74 -17.88 -5.27
CA SER A 13 13.12 -19.05 -4.48
C SER A 13 14.60 -19.38 -4.61
N ALA A 14 15.20 -19.16 -5.79
CA ALA A 14 16.64 -19.33 -6.03
C ALA A 14 17.48 -18.18 -5.44
N ASN A 15 16.94 -16.95 -5.39
CA ASN A 15 17.69 -15.73 -5.03
C ASN A 15 17.16 -15.02 -3.77
N LYS A 16 16.68 -15.79 -2.79
CA LYS A 16 15.95 -15.31 -1.60
C LYS A 16 16.48 -14.02 -0.97
N LEU A 17 17.76 -13.99 -0.63
CA LEU A 17 18.39 -12.84 0.03
C LEU A 17 18.45 -11.61 -0.87
N ARG A 18 18.79 -11.80 -2.16
CA ARG A 18 18.85 -10.71 -3.14
C ARG A 18 17.47 -10.14 -3.41
N SER A 19 16.46 -10.99 -3.62
CA SER A 19 15.08 -10.56 -3.84
C SER A 19 14.51 -9.80 -2.63
N PHE A 20 14.82 -10.24 -1.40
CA PHE A 20 14.44 -9.53 -0.19
C PHE A 20 15.04 -8.11 -0.16
N TRP A 21 16.36 -7.99 -0.27
CA TRP A 21 17.03 -6.70 -0.17
C TRP A 21 16.65 -5.76 -1.30
N LEU A 22 16.51 -6.27 -2.53
CA LEU A 22 16.07 -5.46 -3.66
C LEU A 22 14.66 -4.90 -3.42
N GLY A 23 13.70 -5.76 -3.05
CA GLY A 23 12.33 -5.32 -2.75
C GLY A 23 12.28 -4.35 -1.56
N PHE A 24 13.05 -4.61 -0.52
CA PHE A 24 13.14 -3.74 0.66
C PHE A 24 13.73 -2.37 0.32
N ILE A 25 14.82 -2.32 -0.46
CA ILE A 25 15.44 -1.06 -0.89
C ILE A 25 14.47 -0.25 -1.77
N ILE A 26 13.80 -0.89 -2.72
CA ILE A 26 12.81 -0.22 -3.58
C ILE A 26 11.69 0.37 -2.71
N LEU A 27 11.12 -0.41 -1.79
CA LEU A 27 10.08 0.05 -0.85
C LEU A 27 10.56 1.20 0.04
N LEU A 28 11.79 1.11 0.56
CA LEU A 28 12.37 2.13 1.42
C LEU A 28 12.57 3.44 0.65
N VAL A 29 13.13 3.36 -0.55
CA VAL A 29 13.38 4.54 -1.41
C VAL A 29 12.07 5.21 -1.80
N THR A 30 11.05 4.46 -2.24
CA THR A 30 9.75 5.05 -2.57
C THR A 30 9.09 5.71 -1.36
N GLY A 31 9.11 5.05 -0.20
CA GLY A 31 8.58 5.63 1.04
C GLY A 31 9.34 6.89 1.50
N LEU A 32 10.66 6.95 1.30
CA LEU A 32 11.45 8.15 1.60
C LEU A 32 11.13 9.32 0.66
N ILE A 33 10.86 9.05 -0.61
CA ILE A 33 10.47 10.08 -1.59
C ILE A 33 9.10 10.71 -1.25
N MET A 34 8.20 9.95 -0.62
CA MET A 34 6.85 10.41 -0.26
C MET A 34 6.78 11.23 1.03
N ARG A 35 7.82 11.19 1.87
CA ARG A 35 7.82 11.89 3.16
C ARG A 35 7.76 13.43 3.05
N PRO A 36 8.52 14.08 2.15
CA PRO A 36 8.48 15.53 2.05
C PRO A 36 7.11 16.06 1.59
N THR A 37 6.42 15.33 0.70
CA THR A 37 5.14 15.74 0.11
C THR A 37 3.97 15.73 1.08
N SER A 38 4.09 15.00 2.18
CA SER A 38 3.03 14.86 3.20
C SER A 38 3.10 15.89 4.33
N SER A 39 4.20 16.65 4.43
CA SER A 39 4.46 17.52 5.58
C SER A 39 3.41 18.62 5.79
N CYS A 40 2.85 19.20 4.72
CA CYS A 40 1.81 20.24 4.82
C CYS A 40 0.38 19.70 4.92
N LEU A 41 0.20 18.37 4.87
CA LEU A 41 -1.10 17.71 5.08
C LEU A 41 -1.33 17.33 6.55
N VAL A 42 -0.31 17.48 7.39
CA VAL A 42 -0.39 17.33 8.84
C VAL A 42 -1.17 18.51 9.41
N THR A 43 -2.22 18.23 10.19
CA THR A 43 -3.12 19.25 10.73
C THR A 43 -3.01 19.31 12.26
N SER A 44 -3.59 20.33 12.88
CA SER A 44 -3.70 20.39 14.34
C SER A 44 -4.52 19.25 14.93
N ALA A 45 -5.47 18.68 14.16
CA ALA A 45 -6.24 17.52 14.55
C ALA A 45 -5.40 16.23 14.57
N THR A 46 -4.41 16.14 13.68
CA THR A 46 -3.49 14.99 13.55
C THR A 46 -2.03 15.44 13.54
N PRO A 47 -1.46 15.94 14.65
CA PRO A 47 -0.14 16.58 14.64
C PRO A 47 1.04 15.63 14.32
N LYS A 48 0.77 14.33 14.22
CA LYS A 48 1.77 13.28 13.95
C LYS A 48 1.53 12.54 12.63
N ALA A 49 0.42 12.80 11.93
CA ALA A 49 0.00 12.02 10.76
C ALA A 49 -0.92 12.82 9.83
N ILE A 50 -1.12 12.33 8.63
CA ILE A 50 -2.15 12.84 7.73
C ILE A 50 -3.50 12.25 8.16
N ILE A 51 -4.60 12.97 7.91
CA ILE A 51 -5.93 12.39 8.07
C ILE A 51 -6.21 11.53 6.83
N ASP A 52 -6.47 10.25 7.02
CA ASP A 52 -6.73 9.32 5.92
C ASP A 52 -8.08 9.63 5.27
N LEU A 53 -8.06 10.16 4.04
CA LEU A 53 -9.27 10.45 3.27
C LEU A 53 -10.00 9.16 2.93
N GLU A 54 -9.25 8.10 2.66
CA GLU A 54 -9.78 6.78 2.33
C GLU A 54 -10.58 6.13 3.46
N LEU A 55 -10.47 6.62 4.70
CA LEU A 55 -11.25 6.14 5.84
C LEU A 55 -12.52 6.98 6.09
N ALA A 56 -12.80 7.99 5.27
CA ALA A 56 -14.00 8.81 5.36
C ALA A 56 -15.23 8.12 4.73
N PHE A 57 -15.91 7.27 5.51
CA PHE A 57 -17.09 6.52 5.05
C PHE A 57 -18.32 7.38 4.75
N ASP A 58 -18.38 8.61 5.27
CA ASP A 58 -19.45 9.56 5.00
C ASP A 58 -18.97 10.76 4.18
N GLN A 59 -19.85 11.23 3.29
CA GLN A 59 -19.55 12.33 2.37
C GLN A 59 -19.20 13.64 3.11
N PRO A 60 -19.93 14.05 4.18
CA PRO A 60 -19.58 15.25 4.92
C PRO A 60 -18.16 15.22 5.49
N THR A 61 -17.71 14.09 6.02
CA THR A 61 -16.33 13.93 6.53
C THR A 61 -15.31 14.06 5.41
N ALA A 62 -15.54 13.42 4.25
CA ALA A 62 -14.63 13.53 3.10
C ALA A 62 -14.51 14.97 2.59
N ILE A 63 -15.62 15.71 2.54
CA ILE A 63 -15.64 17.13 2.17
C ILE A 63 -14.88 17.97 3.21
N ALA A 64 -15.12 17.73 4.50
CA ALA A 64 -14.44 18.43 5.58
C ALA A 64 -12.91 18.23 5.53
N ILE A 65 -12.44 17.02 5.19
CA ILE A 65 -11.00 16.74 4.99
C ILE A 65 -10.47 17.53 3.80
N LYS A 66 -11.17 17.52 2.66
CA LYS A 66 -10.77 18.28 1.46
C LYS A 66 -10.69 19.79 1.75
N GLU A 67 -11.66 20.34 2.47
CA GLU A 67 -11.65 21.74 2.88
C GLU A 67 -10.56 22.07 3.91
N LEU A 68 -10.22 21.12 4.78
CA LEU A 68 -9.14 21.29 5.73
C LEU A 68 -7.79 21.37 5.01
N TRP A 69 -7.56 20.49 4.03
CA TRP A 69 -6.35 20.52 3.21
C TRP A 69 -6.27 21.73 2.29
N SER A 70 -7.39 22.23 1.76
CA SER A 70 -7.37 23.42 0.91
C SER A 70 -6.91 24.68 1.67
N LYS A 71 -7.04 24.68 3.00
CA LYS A 71 -6.59 25.75 3.90
C LYS A 71 -5.16 25.56 4.43
N SER A 72 -4.52 24.42 4.15
CA SER A 72 -3.15 24.15 4.60
C SER A 72 -2.14 25.03 3.87
N ASP A 73 -1.24 25.65 4.62
CA ASP A 73 -0.12 26.42 4.08
C ASP A 73 1.04 25.47 3.71
N CYS A 74 1.31 25.36 2.41
CA CYS A 74 2.42 24.58 1.86
C CYS A 74 3.57 25.48 1.37
N SER A 75 3.69 26.73 1.85
CA SER A 75 4.75 27.67 1.42
C SER A 75 6.17 27.36 1.96
N ASN A 76 6.37 26.23 2.63
CA ASN A 76 7.68 25.86 3.16
C ASN A 76 8.66 25.41 2.04
N SER A 77 9.96 25.56 2.26
CA SER A 77 11.01 25.30 1.25
C SER A 77 11.15 23.83 0.83
N LEU A 78 10.45 22.91 1.49
CA LEU A 78 10.47 21.47 1.23
C LEU A 78 9.20 20.99 0.53
N ALA A 79 8.18 21.84 0.40
CA ALA A 79 6.94 21.50 -0.24
C ALA A 79 7.11 21.46 -1.76
N LEU A 80 6.66 20.36 -2.37
CA LEU A 80 6.60 20.19 -3.81
C LEU A 80 5.30 20.74 -4.42
N ALA A 81 4.46 21.39 -3.60
CA ALA A 81 3.13 21.85 -3.97
C ALA A 81 2.84 23.23 -3.35
N ILE A 82 2.04 24.04 -4.05
CA ILE A 82 1.70 25.42 -3.64
C ILE A 82 0.52 25.43 -2.65
N THR A 83 -0.43 24.52 -2.83
CA THR A 83 -1.62 24.37 -1.97
C THR A 83 -1.65 23.00 -1.32
N GLY A 84 -2.36 22.85 -0.20
CA GLY A 84 -2.54 21.54 0.43
C GLY A 84 -3.31 20.56 -0.44
N THR A 85 -4.28 21.00 -1.22
CA THR A 85 -4.97 20.13 -2.18
C THR A 85 -4.02 19.59 -3.26
N ASP A 86 -3.11 20.44 -3.79
CA ASP A 86 -2.10 19.99 -4.74
C ASP A 86 -1.11 19.02 -4.10
N ALA A 87 -0.76 19.23 -2.82
CA ALA A 87 0.08 18.31 -2.06
C ALA A 87 -0.60 16.94 -1.88
N ALA A 88 -1.89 16.92 -1.56
CA ALA A 88 -2.69 15.69 -1.44
C ALA A 88 -2.75 14.95 -2.78
N VAL A 89 -3.01 15.66 -3.88
CA VAL A 89 -3.00 15.09 -5.23
C VAL A 89 -1.63 14.50 -5.57
N LEU A 90 -0.54 15.22 -5.30
CA LEU A 90 0.81 14.75 -5.55
C LEU A 90 1.14 13.52 -4.69
N ASN A 91 0.72 13.51 -3.42
CA ASN A 91 0.92 12.38 -2.52
C ASN A 91 0.22 11.12 -3.04
N ILE A 92 -1.05 11.23 -3.46
CA ILE A 92 -1.80 10.12 -4.07
C ILE A 92 -1.17 9.65 -5.40
N LEU A 93 -0.62 10.57 -6.21
CA LEU A 93 0.11 10.19 -7.42
C LEU A 93 1.38 9.39 -7.11
N LEU A 94 2.05 9.68 -5.99
CA LEU A 94 3.22 8.93 -5.53
C LEU A 94 2.85 7.57 -4.91
N ASP A 95 1.58 7.35 -4.55
CA ASP A 95 1.12 6.04 -4.11
C ASP A 95 1.20 4.99 -5.22
N PHE A 96 1.00 5.33 -6.50
CA PHE A 96 1.07 4.35 -7.59
C PHE A 96 2.42 3.61 -7.68
N PRO A 97 3.58 4.28 -7.74
CA PRO A 97 4.88 3.58 -7.68
C PRO A 97 5.11 2.89 -6.33
N PHE A 98 4.58 3.42 -5.23
CA PHE A 98 4.65 2.78 -3.91
C PHE A 98 3.85 1.47 -3.87
N ILE A 99 2.68 1.43 -4.51
CA ILE A 99 1.83 0.24 -4.66
C ILE A 99 2.59 -0.89 -5.32
N VAL A 100 3.25 -0.59 -6.44
CA VAL A 100 4.10 -1.56 -7.14
C VAL A 100 5.21 -2.06 -6.21
N ALA A 101 5.89 -1.16 -5.51
CA ALA A 101 6.99 -1.49 -4.61
C ALA A 101 6.56 -2.40 -3.44
N TYR A 102 5.52 -2.01 -2.69
CA TYR A 102 5.07 -2.79 -1.54
C TYR A 102 4.47 -4.12 -1.96
N THR A 103 3.76 -4.19 -3.11
CA THR A 103 3.15 -5.43 -3.59
C THR A 103 4.22 -6.45 -3.96
N LEU A 104 5.25 -6.03 -4.69
CA LEU A 104 6.40 -6.88 -5.02
C LEU A 104 7.11 -7.36 -3.75
N PHE A 105 7.34 -6.46 -2.78
CA PHE A 105 7.97 -6.84 -1.52
C PHE A 105 7.11 -7.82 -0.72
N LEU A 106 5.80 -7.62 -0.67
CA LEU A 106 4.86 -8.53 0.00
C LEU A 106 4.85 -9.92 -0.65
N ILE A 107 4.87 -10.01 -1.98
CA ILE A 107 5.01 -11.28 -2.71
C ILE A 107 6.32 -11.97 -2.35
N VAL A 108 7.44 -11.25 -2.30
CA VAL A 108 8.73 -11.80 -1.86
C VAL A 108 8.61 -12.37 -0.45
N LEU A 109 8.04 -11.64 0.51
CA LEU A 109 7.84 -12.12 1.88
C LEU A 109 6.97 -13.38 1.95
N ILE A 110 5.87 -13.43 1.19
CA ILE A 110 4.99 -14.61 1.08
C ILE A 110 5.80 -15.83 0.63
N LEU A 111 6.63 -15.69 -0.41
CA LEU A 111 7.44 -16.78 -0.95
C LEU A 111 8.58 -17.20 0.00
N LEU A 112 9.22 -16.24 0.68
CA LEU A 112 10.27 -16.54 1.67
C LEU A 112 9.74 -17.24 2.93
N SER A 113 8.49 -16.95 3.28
CA SER A 113 7.77 -17.59 4.39
C SER A 113 7.29 -19.01 4.06
N LYS A 114 7.38 -19.46 2.79
CA LYS A 114 7.03 -20.83 2.40
C LYS A 114 7.87 -21.83 3.21
N SER A 115 7.18 -22.78 3.87
CA SER A 115 7.84 -23.86 4.60
C SER A 115 8.62 -24.75 3.64
N SER A 116 9.84 -25.12 4.02
CA SER A 116 10.68 -26.09 3.30
C SER A 116 10.21 -27.53 3.48
N VAL A 117 9.29 -27.80 4.40
CA VAL A 117 8.63 -29.10 4.53
C VAL A 117 7.58 -29.17 3.42
N VAL A 118 8.02 -29.68 2.27
CA VAL A 118 7.21 -29.93 1.06
C VAL A 118 6.17 -31.00 1.39
N VAL A 119 5.08 -30.60 2.04
CA VAL A 119 3.82 -31.33 1.94
C VAL A 119 3.21 -30.83 0.64
N THR A 120 3.30 -31.66 -0.39
CA THR A 120 2.85 -31.47 -1.79
C THR A 120 1.44 -30.88 -1.95
N GLY A 121 0.62 -30.84 -0.89
CA GLY A 121 -0.72 -30.21 -0.89
C GLY A 121 -0.82 -28.75 -0.41
N LYS A 122 0.26 -28.05 -0.03
CA LYS A 122 0.19 -26.66 0.52
C LYS A 122 0.62 -25.54 -0.43
N GLU A 123 0.92 -25.86 -1.69
CA GLU A 123 1.36 -24.84 -2.67
C GLU A 123 0.23 -23.87 -3.06
N TRP A 124 -1.01 -24.38 -3.15
CA TRP A 124 -2.17 -23.56 -3.49
C TRP A 124 -2.41 -22.41 -2.50
N ILE A 125 -2.07 -22.58 -1.21
CA ILE A 125 -2.22 -21.51 -0.20
C ILE A 125 -1.25 -20.36 -0.49
N THR A 126 -0.03 -20.69 -0.92
CA THR A 126 0.96 -19.66 -1.28
C THR A 126 0.52 -18.90 -2.53
N ASN A 127 0.01 -19.61 -3.53
CA ASN A 127 -0.55 -18.99 -4.73
C ASN A 127 -1.77 -18.12 -4.39
N ALA A 128 -2.65 -18.57 -3.51
CA ALA A 128 -3.79 -17.80 -3.02
C ALA A 128 -3.34 -16.51 -2.32
N PHE A 129 -2.29 -16.57 -1.48
CA PHE A 129 -1.73 -15.37 -0.84
C PHE A 129 -1.12 -14.39 -1.83
N VAL A 130 -0.42 -14.89 -2.86
CA VAL A 130 0.09 -14.02 -3.95
C VAL A 130 -1.07 -13.36 -4.70
N LEU A 131 -2.14 -14.09 -5.02
CA LEU A 131 -3.32 -13.53 -5.67
C LEU A 131 -4.03 -12.49 -4.78
N LEU A 132 -4.13 -12.74 -3.47
CA LEU A 132 -4.65 -11.78 -2.51
C LEU A 132 -3.80 -10.50 -2.43
N ALA A 133 -2.47 -10.63 -2.47
CA ALA A 133 -1.58 -9.46 -2.49
C ALA A 133 -1.82 -8.62 -3.76
N ILE A 134 -1.98 -9.25 -4.92
CA ILE A 134 -2.32 -8.57 -6.18
C ILE A 134 -3.71 -7.94 -6.09
N ALA A 135 -4.69 -8.62 -5.51
CA ALA A 135 -6.04 -8.08 -5.34
C ALA A 135 -6.04 -6.84 -4.43
N ALA A 136 -5.29 -6.86 -3.32
CA ALA A 136 -5.12 -5.70 -2.45
C ALA A 136 -4.49 -4.51 -3.20
N ALA A 137 -3.47 -4.75 -4.02
CA ALA A 137 -2.84 -3.73 -4.86
C ALA A 137 -3.83 -3.12 -5.88
N LEU A 138 -4.69 -3.93 -6.48
CA LEU A 138 -5.71 -3.46 -7.41
C LEU A 138 -6.77 -2.61 -6.69
N LEU A 139 -7.18 -3.00 -5.48
CA LEU A 139 -8.09 -2.19 -4.66
C LEU A 139 -7.48 -0.83 -4.30
N ASP A 140 -6.18 -0.81 -3.99
CA ASP A 140 -5.42 0.42 -3.72
C ASP A 140 -5.38 1.35 -4.94
N VAL A 141 -5.16 0.79 -6.13
CA VAL A 141 -5.23 1.55 -7.39
C VAL A 141 -6.62 2.14 -7.61
N ILE A 142 -7.67 1.36 -7.38
CA ILE A 142 -9.07 1.83 -7.55
C ILE A 142 -9.39 2.96 -6.57
N GLU A 143 -9.04 2.78 -5.31
CA GLU A 143 -9.16 3.79 -4.25
C GLU A 143 -8.46 5.10 -4.63
N ASN A 144 -7.18 5.03 -5.02
CA ASN A 144 -6.40 6.21 -5.39
C ASN A 144 -6.94 6.91 -6.63
N ILE A 145 -7.47 6.18 -7.61
CA ILE A 145 -8.16 6.78 -8.76
C ILE A 145 -9.39 7.58 -8.29
N PHE A 146 -10.23 7.01 -7.44
CA PHE A 146 -11.43 7.70 -6.96
C PHE A 146 -11.09 8.90 -6.07
N MET A 147 -10.06 8.82 -5.23
CA MET A 147 -9.58 9.97 -4.46
C MET A 147 -9.04 11.08 -5.37
N LEU A 148 -8.30 10.75 -6.43
CA LEU A 148 -7.87 11.75 -7.41
C LEU A 148 -9.05 12.43 -8.11
N ILE A 149 -10.09 11.66 -8.46
CA ILE A 149 -11.29 12.23 -9.07
C ILE A 149 -11.99 13.17 -8.09
N PHE A 150 -12.15 12.74 -6.83
CA PHE A 150 -12.75 13.52 -5.75
C PHE A 150 -12.04 14.86 -5.52
N LEU A 151 -10.72 14.85 -5.54
CA LEU A 151 -9.91 16.04 -5.27
C LEU A 151 -9.85 16.99 -6.48
N LYS A 152 -9.67 16.47 -7.71
CA LYS A 152 -9.37 17.31 -8.89
C LYS A 152 -10.57 17.70 -9.74
N TYR A 153 -11.58 16.86 -9.86
CA TYR A 153 -12.61 17.03 -10.89
C TYR A 153 -13.98 17.35 -10.29
N PHE A 154 -14.56 16.41 -9.55
CA PHE A 154 -15.90 16.57 -8.98
C PHE A 154 -16.07 15.66 -7.77
N GLU A 155 -17.04 15.98 -6.92
CA GLU A 155 -17.37 15.16 -5.77
C GLU A 155 -17.91 13.80 -6.23
N VAL A 156 -17.13 12.75 -5.98
CA VAL A 156 -17.60 11.36 -6.01
C VAL A 156 -18.05 10.95 -4.62
N VAL A 157 -18.92 9.94 -4.55
CA VAL A 157 -19.41 9.45 -3.26
C VAL A 157 -18.30 8.72 -2.51
N SER A 158 -18.07 9.08 -1.25
CA SER A 158 -16.89 8.67 -0.49
C SER A 158 -16.74 7.15 -0.31
N TYR A 159 -17.84 6.39 -0.30
CA TYR A 159 -17.79 4.93 -0.23
C TYR A 159 -17.06 4.28 -1.42
N LEU A 160 -16.92 4.99 -2.56
CA LEU A 160 -16.21 4.47 -3.75
C LEU A 160 -14.71 4.29 -3.53
N PHE A 161 -14.09 5.08 -2.64
CA PHE A 161 -12.71 4.86 -2.20
C PHE A 161 -12.64 4.18 -0.83
N ALA A 162 -13.62 4.41 0.07
CA ALA A 162 -13.56 3.83 1.42
C ALA A 162 -13.80 2.31 1.48
N ILE A 163 -14.68 1.76 0.62
CA ILE A 163 -14.93 0.32 0.58
C ILE A 163 -13.70 -0.45 0.04
N PRO A 164 -13.07 -0.06 -1.08
CA PRO A 164 -11.81 -0.66 -1.50
C PRO A 164 -10.72 -0.58 -0.42
N ALA A 165 -10.59 0.56 0.26
CA ALA A 165 -9.60 0.76 1.32
C ALA A 165 -9.76 -0.25 2.48
N ILE A 166 -10.98 -0.42 3.02
CA ILE A 166 -11.19 -1.34 4.14
C ILE A 166 -10.98 -2.81 3.73
N ILE A 167 -11.40 -3.19 2.52
CA ILE A 167 -11.16 -4.55 1.99
C ILE A 167 -9.66 -4.78 1.80
N LYS A 168 -8.94 -3.80 1.23
CA LYS A 168 -7.47 -3.81 1.07
C LYS A 168 -6.79 -4.01 2.42
N PHE A 169 -7.12 -3.21 3.43
CA PHE A 169 -6.51 -3.33 4.76
C PHE A 169 -6.79 -4.68 5.41
N ALA A 170 -8.02 -5.21 5.29
CA ALA A 170 -8.35 -6.55 5.79
C ALA A 170 -7.49 -7.63 5.13
N ILE A 171 -7.32 -7.58 3.80
CA ILE A 171 -6.45 -8.51 3.06
C ILE A 171 -5.00 -8.39 3.51
N ILE A 172 -4.45 -7.16 3.58
CA ILE A 172 -3.07 -6.92 4.01
C ILE A 172 -2.84 -7.46 5.43
N PHE A 173 -3.78 -7.24 6.36
CA PHE A 173 -3.68 -7.72 7.73
C PHE A 173 -3.64 -9.26 7.80
N ILE A 174 -4.49 -9.94 7.02
CA ILE A 174 -4.49 -11.41 6.90
C ILE A 174 -3.14 -11.89 6.35
N LEU A 175 -2.62 -11.26 5.30
CA LEU A 175 -1.35 -11.63 4.67
C LEU A 175 -0.17 -11.45 5.63
N VAL A 176 -0.07 -10.30 6.28
CA VAL A 176 0.99 -10.01 7.26
C VAL A 176 0.93 -11.00 8.42
N GLY A 177 -0.26 -11.24 8.99
CA GLY A 177 -0.43 -12.22 10.06
C GLY A 177 -0.02 -13.62 9.64
N ALA A 178 -0.40 -14.06 8.44
CA ALA A 178 -0.02 -15.36 7.92
C ALA A 178 1.49 -15.49 7.67
N ILE A 179 2.14 -14.43 7.17
CA ILE A 179 3.59 -14.36 6.98
C ILE A 179 4.32 -14.48 8.33
N ILE A 180 3.90 -13.72 9.34
CA ILE A 180 4.48 -13.77 10.69
C ILE A 180 4.34 -15.18 11.28
N ILE A 181 3.15 -15.78 11.23
CA ILE A 181 2.92 -17.15 11.74
C ILE A 181 3.83 -18.15 11.03
N ARG A 182 3.98 -18.04 9.71
CA ARG A 182 4.87 -18.92 8.93
C ARG A 182 6.33 -18.75 9.33
N PHE A 183 6.80 -17.52 9.53
CA PHE A 183 8.16 -17.25 10.02
C PHE A 183 8.39 -17.78 11.43
N LEU A 184 7.47 -17.55 12.36
CA LEU A 184 7.57 -18.06 13.75
C LEU A 184 7.64 -19.59 13.77
N LYS A 185 6.78 -20.28 13.00
CA LYS A 185 6.84 -21.74 12.86
C LYS A 185 8.19 -22.22 12.34
N LYS A 186 8.79 -21.48 11.39
CA LYS A 186 10.11 -21.80 10.85
C LYS A 186 11.25 -21.56 11.84
N LEU A 187 11.09 -20.67 12.80
CA LEU A 187 12.06 -20.46 13.89
C LEU A 187 11.95 -21.55 14.96
N VAL A 188 10.74 -22.03 15.25
CA VAL A 188 10.49 -23.07 16.28
C VAL A 188 10.81 -24.48 15.78
N ILE A 189 10.51 -24.79 14.51
CA ILE A 189 10.72 -26.13 13.90
C ILE A 189 12.14 -26.25 13.30
N ARG A 190 13.10 -25.47 13.79
CA ARG A 190 14.51 -25.59 13.38
C ARG A 190 15.22 -26.72 14.10
#